data_AF-A0A7G5DM33-F1
#
_entry.id   AF-A0A7G5DM33-F1
#
_cell.length_a   1.000
_cell.length_b   1.000
_cell.length_c   1.000
_cell.angle_alpha   90.00
_cell.angle_beta   90.00
_cell.angle_gamma   90.00
#
_symmetry.space_group_name_H-M   'P 1'
#
loop_
_entity.id
_entity.type
_entity.pdbx_description
1 polymer ?
#
loop_
_entity_poly.entity_id
_entity_poly.type
_entity_poly.pdbx_seq_one_letter_code
_entity_poly.pdbx_strand_id
1 'polypeptide(L)'
;MSTSIVEFTDNGQDFLHWVVDAEGVVIDSRPFQADVWKGLKVTNLAKLKAGSVIEYRHHGRAGCISHLVRSVVPVVPTEVAVRVNGIAGYVTSSIRGKKVSCTHSDEYAVQQLAKKLFPDRSSTVERVPFKADGHIHSKWRITPEGA
;
A
#
# COMPACT_ATOMS: atom_id res chain seq x y z
N MET A 1 -7.82 12.81 -0.32
CA MET A 1 -7.51 12.74 1.13
C MET A 1 -6.44 11.67 1.26
N SER A 2 -5.26 11.97 1.77
CA SER A 2 -4.20 10.96 1.85
C SER A 2 -4.55 9.89 2.89
N THR A 3 -4.38 8.63 2.54
CA THR A 3 -4.56 7.51 3.46
C THR A 3 -3.28 6.68 3.54
N SER A 4 -3.12 5.92 4.62
CA SER A 4 -2.00 5.00 4.83
C SER A 4 -2.53 3.66 5.31
N ILE A 5 -1.89 2.58 4.87
CA ILE A 5 -2.15 1.24 5.35
C ILE A 5 -1.09 0.90 6.38
N VAL A 6 -1.51 0.59 7.60
CA VAL A 6 -0.64 0.03 8.63
C VAL A 6 -0.82 -1.48 8.61
N GLU A 7 0.24 -2.20 8.27
CA GLU A 7 0.28 -3.66 8.25
C GLU A 7 0.86 -4.15 9.58
N PHE A 8 0.22 -5.12 10.23
CA PHE A 8 0.67 -5.70 11.48
C PHE A 8 1.38 -7.04 11.25
N THR A 9 2.23 -7.41 12.20
CA THR A 9 2.81 -8.75 12.27
C THR A 9 1.72 -9.72 12.68
N ASP A 10 1.57 -10.81 11.94
CA ASP A 10 0.59 -11.84 12.24
C ASP A 10 1.04 -12.67 13.45
N ASN A 11 0.31 -12.54 14.55
CA ASN A 11 0.46 -13.32 15.78
C ASN A 11 -0.87 -14.02 16.13
N GLY A 12 -1.72 -14.29 15.14
CA GLY A 12 -3.02 -14.94 15.33
C GLY A 12 -4.16 -14.02 15.77
N GLN A 13 -4.01 -12.70 15.62
CA GLN A 13 -5.10 -11.75 15.86
C GLN A 13 -6.08 -11.66 14.67
N ASP A 14 -7.28 -11.14 14.91
CA ASP A 14 -8.35 -11.06 13.91
C ASP A 14 -8.17 -9.94 12.86
N PHE A 15 -7.14 -9.08 13.01
CA PHE A 15 -6.84 -8.00 12.08
C PHE A 15 -5.36 -7.94 11.71
N LEU A 16 -5.08 -7.67 10.44
CA LEU A 16 -3.72 -7.56 9.88
C LEU A 16 -3.45 -6.21 9.24
N HIS A 17 -4.49 -5.47 8.87
CA HIS A 17 -4.36 -4.19 8.19
C HIS A 17 -5.31 -3.17 8.77
N TRP A 18 -4.79 -1.99 9.10
CA TRP A 18 -5.59 -0.80 9.33
C TRP A 18 -5.41 0.18 8.21
N VAL A 19 -6.51 0.83 7.83
CA VAL A 19 -6.48 1.99 6.96
C VAL A 19 -6.65 3.21 7.84
N VAL A 20 -5.72 4.15 7.72
CA VAL A 20 -5.69 5.36 8.53
C VAL A 20 -5.71 6.56 7.61
N ASP A 21 -6.53 7.56 7.93
CA ASP A 21 -6.56 8.83 7.20
C ASP A 21 -5.37 9.74 7.54
N ALA A 22 -5.32 10.90 6.86
CA ALA A 22 -4.27 11.90 7.04
C ALA A 22 -4.19 12.44 8.47
N GLU A 23 -5.28 12.40 9.22
CA GLU A 23 -5.30 12.87 10.59
C GLU A 23 -4.90 11.77 11.59
N GLY A 24 -4.73 10.53 11.17
CA GLY A 24 -4.45 9.41 12.07
C GLY A 24 -5.70 8.69 12.57
N VAL A 25 -6.87 8.90 11.98
CA VAL A 25 -8.10 8.16 12.34
C VAL A 25 -8.18 6.87 11.55
N VAL A 26 -8.43 5.75 12.22
CA VAL A 26 -8.68 4.46 11.57
C VAL A 26 -10.03 4.52 10.85
N ILE A 27 -10.02 4.33 9.53
CA ILE A 27 -11.23 4.34 8.69
C ILE A 27 -11.73 2.93 8.35
N ASP A 28 -10.84 1.93 8.39
CA ASP A 28 -11.15 0.53 8.10
C ASP A 28 -10.14 -0.41 8.79
N SER A 29 -10.57 -1.65 9.09
CA SER A 29 -9.73 -2.73 9.65
C SER A 29 -10.05 -4.05 8.95
N ARG A 30 -9.02 -4.78 8.56
CA ARG A 30 -9.13 -6.04 7.80
C ARG A 30 -8.23 -7.14 8.36
N PRO A 31 -8.62 -8.43 8.25
CA PRO A 31 -9.87 -8.91 7.65
C PRO A 31 -11.12 -8.63 8.50
N PHE A 32 -10.98 -8.47 9.83
CA PHE A 32 -12.11 -8.27 10.73
C PHE A 32 -11.94 -7.04 11.65
N GLN A 33 -12.90 -6.89 12.58
CA GLN A 33 -12.92 -5.89 13.65
C GLN A 33 -12.96 -4.42 13.19
N ALA A 34 -13.49 -4.13 11.99
CA ALA A 34 -13.72 -2.76 11.53
C ALA A 34 -14.54 -1.94 12.54
N ASP A 35 -15.62 -2.50 13.08
CA ASP A 35 -16.49 -1.79 14.03
C ASP A 35 -15.82 -1.52 15.40
N VAL A 36 -14.78 -2.28 15.74
CA VAL A 36 -14.03 -2.09 16.99
C VAL A 36 -13.03 -0.94 16.86
N TRP A 37 -12.33 -0.90 15.72
CA TRP A 37 -11.18 -0.01 15.54
C TRP A 37 -11.50 1.27 14.77
N LYS A 38 -12.55 1.29 13.97
CA LYS A 38 -12.93 2.47 13.19
C LYS A 38 -13.23 3.65 14.10
N GLY A 39 -12.68 4.82 13.76
CA GLY A 39 -12.76 6.04 14.56
C GLY A 39 -11.65 6.19 15.61
N LEU A 40 -10.83 5.15 15.85
CA LEU A 40 -9.71 5.24 16.77
C LEU A 40 -8.64 6.20 16.24
N LYS A 41 -8.15 7.09 17.11
CA LYS A 41 -7.11 8.07 16.78
C LYS A 41 -5.73 7.53 17.14
N VAL A 42 -4.93 7.21 16.11
CA VAL A 42 -3.51 6.89 16.20
C VAL A 42 -2.70 8.17 16.41
N THR A 43 -1.89 8.23 17.47
CA THR A 43 -1.15 9.44 17.87
C THR A 43 0.29 9.43 17.39
N ASN A 44 0.86 8.27 17.06
CA ASN A 44 2.26 8.12 16.67
C ASN A 44 2.46 7.74 15.19
N LEU A 45 1.45 7.92 14.33
CA LEU A 45 1.45 7.49 12.92
C LEU A 45 2.72 7.90 12.15
N ALA A 46 3.13 9.16 12.28
CA ALA A 46 4.32 9.70 11.59
C ALA A 46 5.66 9.11 12.07
N LYS A 47 5.67 8.46 13.25
CA LYS A 47 6.86 7.83 13.85
C LYS A 47 6.84 6.30 13.72
N LEU A 48 5.75 5.72 13.20
CA LEU A 48 5.62 4.27 13.07
C LEU A 48 6.66 3.71 12.11
N LYS A 49 7.28 2.63 12.54
CA LYS A 49 8.24 1.83 11.76
C LYS A 49 8.04 0.35 12.05
N ALA A 50 8.63 -0.51 11.22
CA ALA A 50 8.64 -1.94 11.46
C ALA A 50 9.15 -2.26 12.88
N GLY A 51 8.43 -3.12 13.60
CA GLY A 51 8.71 -3.51 14.98
C GLY A 51 8.21 -2.54 16.07
N SER A 52 7.59 -1.41 15.71
CA SER A 52 6.98 -0.50 16.69
C SER A 52 5.52 -0.87 17.01
N VAL A 53 5.00 -0.38 18.13
CA VAL A 53 3.59 -0.49 18.51
C VAL A 53 2.82 0.78 18.14
N ILE A 54 1.53 0.62 17.86
CA ILE A 54 0.63 1.77 17.70
C ILE A 54 0.30 2.36 19.08
N GLU A 55 0.39 3.68 19.17
CA GLU A 55 -0.17 4.45 20.28
C GLU A 55 -1.46 5.12 19.82
N TYR A 56 -2.46 5.11 20.70
CA TYR A 56 -3.75 5.71 20.42
C TYR A 56 -4.31 6.47 21.62
N ARG A 57 -5.33 7.29 21.35
CA ARG A 57 -6.14 7.93 22.39
C ARG A 57 -7.60 7.49 22.25
N HIS A 58 -8.17 6.97 23.33
CA HIS A 58 -9.56 6.50 23.40
C HIS A 58 -10.23 7.07 24.66
N HIS A 59 -11.33 7.82 24.50
CA HIS A 59 -12.02 8.53 25.59
C HIS A 59 -11.08 9.28 26.56
N GLY A 60 -10.08 9.99 26.02
CA GLY A 60 -9.11 10.76 26.81
C GLY A 60 -8.01 9.93 27.48
N ARG A 61 -8.03 8.60 27.38
CA ARG A 61 -6.96 7.71 27.87
C ARG A 61 -6.00 7.37 26.75
N ALA A 62 -4.70 7.41 27.06
CA ALA A 62 -3.66 6.90 26.16
C ALA A 62 -3.58 5.37 26.30
N GLY A 63 -3.38 4.69 25.17
CA GLY A 63 -3.20 3.25 25.13
C GLY A 63 -2.26 2.85 23.99
N CYS A 64 -1.93 1.57 23.92
CA CYS A 64 -1.17 1.01 22.81
C CYS A 64 -1.75 -0.32 22.36
N ILE A 65 -1.56 -0.64 21.08
CA ILE A 65 -1.88 -1.95 20.52
C ILE A 65 -0.63 -2.83 20.65
N SER A 66 -0.77 -3.99 21.29
CA SER A 66 0.33 -4.93 21.53
C SER A 66 0.86 -5.60 20.26
N HIS A 67 0.12 -5.55 19.15
CA HIS A 67 0.54 -6.08 17.86
C HIS A 67 1.56 -5.16 17.19
N LEU A 68 2.73 -5.72 16.85
CA LEU A 68 3.81 -4.97 16.22
C LEU A 68 3.46 -4.60 14.78
N VAL A 69 3.76 -3.37 14.40
CA VAL A 69 3.69 -2.90 13.02
C VAL A 69 4.74 -3.62 12.20
N ARG A 70 4.32 -4.25 11.11
CA ARG A 70 5.18 -4.82 10.07
C ARG A 70 5.64 -3.75 9.09
N SER A 71 4.72 -2.90 8.62
CA SER A 71 5.00 -1.85 7.65
C SER A 71 3.93 -0.75 7.71
N VAL A 72 4.31 0.46 7.28
CA VAL A 72 3.35 1.53 6.98
C VAL A 72 3.50 1.89 5.51
N VAL A 73 2.40 1.82 4.78
CA VAL A 73 2.36 1.91 3.33
C VAL A 73 1.46 3.08 2.94
N PRO A 74 2.01 4.18 2.40
CA PRO A 74 1.17 5.29 1.95
C PRO A 74 0.35 4.88 0.73
N VAL A 75 -0.94 5.22 0.75
CA VAL A 75 -1.88 5.06 -0.36
C VAL A 75 -1.79 6.33 -1.20
N VAL A 76 -0.88 6.31 -2.16
CA VAL A 76 -0.59 7.44 -3.04
C VAL A 76 -0.43 6.96 -4.47
N PRO A 77 -0.70 7.81 -5.47
CA PRO A 77 -0.44 7.47 -6.85
C PRO A 77 1.04 7.11 -7.02
N THR A 78 1.31 6.00 -7.70
CA THR A 78 2.65 5.45 -7.84
C THR A 78 3.00 5.28 -9.30
N GLU A 79 4.07 5.95 -9.74
CA GLU A 79 4.59 5.79 -11.09
C GLU A 79 5.46 4.54 -11.22
N VAL A 80 5.28 3.83 -12.32
CA VAL A 80 5.93 2.56 -12.61
C VAL A 80 6.47 2.59 -14.03
N ALA A 81 7.75 2.25 -14.18
CA ALA A 81 8.34 2.01 -15.49
C ALA A 81 8.23 0.52 -15.85
N VAL A 82 7.99 0.24 -17.13
CA VAL A 82 8.03 -1.10 -17.69
C VAL A 82 9.16 -1.15 -18.70
N ARG A 83 9.94 -2.23 -18.68
CA ARG A 83 10.97 -2.54 -19.67
C ARG A 83 10.65 -3.87 -20.35
N VAL A 84 11.14 -4.03 -21.58
CA VAL A 84 11.10 -5.32 -22.26
C VAL A 84 12.36 -6.11 -21.89
N ASN A 85 12.18 -7.38 -21.56
CA ASN A 85 13.22 -8.37 -21.36
C ASN A 85 12.96 -9.49 -22.36
N GLY A 86 13.93 -9.77 -23.24
CA GLY A 86 13.76 -10.71 -24.36
C GLY A 86 13.33 -12.13 -23.95
N ILE A 87 13.49 -12.52 -22.68
CA ILE A 87 13.07 -13.82 -22.15
C ILE A 87 11.76 -13.70 -21.34
N ALA A 88 11.64 -12.68 -20.49
CA ALA A 88 10.52 -12.54 -19.56
C ALA A 88 9.34 -11.67 -20.07
N GLY A 89 9.44 -11.10 -21.28
CA GLY A 89 8.46 -10.18 -21.84
C GLY A 89 8.54 -8.80 -21.18
N TYR A 90 7.42 -8.30 -20.67
CA TYR A 90 7.31 -7.02 -19.98
C TYR A 90 7.63 -7.16 -18.50
N VAL A 91 8.48 -6.28 -17.99
CA VAL A 91 8.97 -6.32 -16.62
C VAL A 91 8.82 -4.96 -15.97
N THR A 92 8.09 -4.89 -14.86
CA THR A 92 7.92 -3.65 -14.09
C THR A 92 9.21 -3.30 -13.32
N SER A 93 9.40 -2.01 -13.03
CA SER A 93 10.36 -1.56 -12.02
C SER A 93 9.99 -2.13 -10.64
N SER A 94 10.98 -2.32 -9.78
CA SER A 94 10.72 -2.74 -8.40
C SER A 94 10.15 -1.57 -7.62
N ILE A 95 8.96 -1.77 -7.02
CA ILE A 95 8.28 -0.78 -6.19
C ILE A 95 8.01 -1.43 -4.84
N ARG A 96 8.54 -0.85 -3.76
CA ARG A 96 8.40 -1.38 -2.39
C ARG A 96 8.79 -2.87 -2.29
N GLY A 97 9.87 -3.24 -2.99
CA GLY A 97 10.35 -4.63 -3.06
C GLY A 97 9.50 -5.58 -3.91
N LYS A 98 8.39 -5.10 -4.50
CA LYS A 98 7.48 -5.88 -5.33
C LYS A 98 7.75 -5.61 -6.81
N LYS A 99 7.73 -6.67 -7.62
CA LYS A 99 7.95 -6.64 -9.06
C LYS A 99 7.09 -7.71 -9.74
N VAL A 100 6.75 -7.46 -11.00
CA VAL A 100 6.03 -8.40 -11.85
C VAL A 100 6.71 -8.46 -13.22
N SER A 101 6.69 -9.66 -13.82
CA SER A 101 6.96 -9.86 -15.24
C SER A 101 5.78 -10.56 -15.89
N CYS A 102 5.47 -10.23 -17.13
CA CYS A 102 4.45 -10.92 -17.91
C CYS A 102 4.79 -10.86 -19.41
N THR A 103 4.43 -11.90 -20.15
CA THR A 103 4.61 -11.97 -21.61
C THR A 103 3.41 -11.46 -22.40
N HIS A 104 2.29 -11.16 -21.73
CA HIS A 104 1.02 -10.80 -22.37
C HIS A 104 0.96 -9.33 -22.80
N SER A 105 1.10 -8.39 -21.86
CA SER A 105 1.13 -6.95 -22.13
C SER A 105 1.81 -6.17 -21.00
N ASP A 106 2.30 -4.97 -21.28
CA ASP A 106 2.85 -4.08 -20.27
C ASP A 106 1.78 -3.63 -19.27
N GLU A 107 0.56 -3.31 -19.75
CA GLU A 107 -0.58 -2.95 -18.89
C GLU A 107 -0.91 -4.06 -17.89
N TYR A 108 -1.02 -5.32 -18.34
CA TYR A 108 -1.35 -6.43 -17.45
C TYR A 108 -0.29 -6.63 -16.37
N ALA A 109 0.99 -6.47 -16.72
CA ALA A 109 2.08 -6.52 -15.73
C ALA A 109 1.92 -5.43 -14.65
N VAL A 110 1.48 -4.24 -15.03
CA VAL A 110 1.21 -3.13 -14.11
C VAL A 110 -0.03 -3.39 -13.25
N GLN A 111 -1.11 -3.92 -13.82
CA GLN A 111 -2.32 -4.32 -13.06
C GLN A 111 -2.00 -5.36 -12.00
N GLN A 112 -1.17 -6.36 -12.32
CA GLN A 112 -0.73 -7.38 -11.36
C GLN A 112 0.20 -6.78 -10.29
N LEU A 113 1.05 -5.82 -10.65
CA LEU A 113 1.84 -5.08 -9.66
C LEU A 113 0.95 -4.27 -8.73
N ALA A 114 -0.12 -3.63 -9.23
CA ALA A 114 -1.08 -2.89 -8.41
C ALA A 114 -1.73 -3.79 -7.36
N LYS A 115 -2.19 -4.99 -7.75
CA LYS A 115 -2.71 -6.01 -6.80
C LYS A 115 -1.68 -6.41 -5.76
N LYS A 116 -0.41 -6.52 -6.14
CA LYS A 116 0.67 -6.80 -5.18
C LYS A 116 0.90 -5.64 -4.22
N LEU A 117 0.87 -4.40 -4.69
CA LEU A 117 1.13 -3.20 -3.88
C LEU A 117 -0.02 -2.89 -2.91
N PHE A 118 -1.27 -3.14 -3.32
CA PHE A 118 -2.47 -2.81 -2.56
C PHE A 118 -3.43 -4.03 -2.56
N PRO A 119 -3.13 -5.10 -1.79
CA PRO A 119 -3.76 -6.42 -1.93
C PRO A 119 -5.28 -6.48 -1.72
N ASP A 120 -5.90 -5.48 -1.11
CA ASP A 120 -7.35 -5.46 -0.91
C ASP A 120 -8.01 -4.18 -1.45
N ARG A 121 -7.36 -3.49 -2.39
CA ARG A 121 -7.89 -2.25 -2.97
C ARG A 121 -7.99 -2.33 -4.48
N SER A 122 -9.09 -1.82 -4.99
CA SER A 122 -9.19 -1.49 -6.40
C SER A 122 -8.16 -0.41 -6.72
N SER A 123 -7.53 -0.52 -7.89
CA SER A 123 -6.58 0.47 -8.40
C SER A 123 -6.86 0.71 -9.87
N THR A 124 -6.84 1.97 -10.30
CA THR A 124 -6.80 2.31 -11.72
C THR A 124 -5.35 2.36 -12.19
N VAL A 125 -5.12 2.03 -13.46
CA VAL A 125 -3.80 2.12 -14.09
C VAL A 125 -3.92 2.94 -15.35
N GLU A 126 -3.06 3.93 -15.50
CA GLU A 126 -3.09 4.86 -16.63
C GLU A 126 -1.70 4.99 -17.23
N ARG A 127 -1.60 4.97 -18.55
CA ARG A 127 -0.33 5.20 -19.23
C ARG A 127 0.00 6.68 -19.18
N VAL A 128 1.22 7.01 -18.75
CA VAL A 128 1.68 8.40 -18.68
C VAL A 128 2.68 8.71 -19.78
N PRO A 129 2.66 9.93 -20.35
CA PRO A 129 3.69 10.37 -21.28
C PRO A 129 5.08 10.26 -20.64
N PHE A 130 6.06 9.81 -21.42
CA PHE A 130 7.44 9.77 -20.96
C PHE A 130 8.41 10.09 -22.09
N LYS A 131 9.54 10.69 -21.74
CA LYS A 131 10.67 10.88 -22.65
C LYS A 131 11.44 9.57 -22.74
N ALA A 132 11.58 9.03 -23.95
CA ALA A 132 12.33 7.81 -24.18
C ALA A 132 13.81 8.01 -23.81
N ASP A 133 14.35 7.06 -23.05
CA ASP A 133 15.75 7.04 -22.59
C ASP A 133 16.42 5.68 -22.92
N GLY A 134 15.97 5.03 -24.00
CA GLY A 134 16.48 3.74 -24.50
C GLY A 134 16.18 2.51 -23.65
N HIS A 135 15.91 2.66 -22.36
CA HIS A 135 15.76 1.54 -21.41
C HIS A 135 14.31 1.27 -20.96
N ILE A 136 13.41 2.24 -21.13
CA ILE A 136 12.02 2.19 -20.68
C ILE A 136 11.11 2.00 -21.89
N HIS A 137 10.26 0.98 -21.85
CA HIS A 137 9.25 0.71 -22.87
C HIS A 137 7.99 1.54 -22.66
N SER A 138 7.52 1.64 -21.41
CA SER A 138 6.35 2.44 -21.05
C SER A 138 6.42 2.91 -19.61
N LYS A 139 5.72 4.01 -19.31
CA LYS A 139 5.47 4.47 -17.94
C LYS A 139 3.98 4.48 -17.66
N TRP A 140 3.66 4.13 -16.43
CA TRP A 140 2.29 3.99 -15.96
C TRP A 140 2.14 4.64 -14.59
N ARG A 141 0.94 5.08 -14.27
CA ARG A 141 0.53 5.55 -12.96
C ARG A 141 -0.50 4.58 -12.39
N ILE A 142 -0.21 4.02 -11.22
CA ILE A 142 -1.16 3.23 -10.44
C ILE A 142 -1.80 4.17 -9.42
N THR A 143 -3.12 4.32 -9.47
CA THR A 143 -3.87 5.11 -8.50
C THR A 143 -4.77 4.18 -7.69
N PRO A 144 -4.39 3.82 -6.45
CA PRO A 144 -5.24 3.01 -5.59
C PRO A 144 -6.46 3.82 -5.13
N GLU A 145 -7.57 3.15 -4.84
CA GLU A 145 -8.73 3.76 -4.21
C GLU A 145 -8.34 4.45 -2.89
N GLY A 146 -8.77 5.71 -2.72
CA GLY A 146 -8.46 6.53 -1.54
C GLY A 146 -7.08 7.22 -1.57
N ALA A 147 -6.44 7.27 -2.74
CA ALA A 147 -5.27 8.11 -3.01
C ALA A 147 -5.59 9.60 -3.12
#